data_AF-A0A2S2QSQ0-F1
#
_entry.id   AF-A0A2S2QSQ0-F1
#
_cell.length_a   1.000
_cell.length_b   1.000
_cell.length_c   1.000
_cell.angle_alpha   90.00
_cell.angle_beta   90.00
_cell.angle_gamma   90.00
#
_symmetry.space_group_name_H-M   'P 1'
#
loop_
_entity.id
_entity.type
_entity.pdbx_description
1 polymer ?
#
loop_
_entity_poly.entity_id
_entity_poly.type
_entity_poly.pdbx_seq_one_letter_code
_entity_poly.pdbx_strand_id
1 'polypeptide(L)'
;MFWGLRNMSMLPLESFKYGGLWWFTDITMRDPYFILPIVTVITLGVTLQFSVDTNKFNAAGAGFGKFLKFGIRVLPVVMLPFIVNFPCAVCIYWASTNFISLGQVLFFKIPSVRKYFNIDVIEKVEQSQKVYAENVGELKKSWKNAQIIKEIEKMERLDHMNFRQSNNALPVKTFKYNPEVEGGLKKDD
;
A
#
# COMPACT_ATOMS: atom_id res chain seq x y z
N MET A 1 21.88 -1.77 3.85
CA MET A 1 22.01 -2.23 5.25
C MET A 1 22.23 -3.74 5.36
N PHE A 2 21.37 -4.60 4.79
CA PHE A 2 21.50 -6.07 4.84
C PHE A 2 22.91 -6.59 4.48
N TRP A 3 23.45 -6.22 3.31
CA TRP A 3 24.77 -6.67 2.87
C TRP A 3 25.90 -6.23 3.82
N GLY A 4 25.79 -5.02 4.39
CA GLY A 4 26.75 -4.51 5.36
C GLY A 4 26.75 -5.33 6.65
N LEU A 5 25.58 -5.52 7.27
CA LEU A 5 25.44 -6.34 8.49
C LEU A 5 25.85 -7.79 8.26
N ARG A 6 25.50 -8.36 7.11
CA ARG A 6 25.92 -9.71 6.74
C ARG A 6 27.44 -9.81 6.62
N ASN A 7 28.08 -8.88 5.91
CA ASN A 7 29.53 -8.87 5.75
C ASN A 7 30.25 -8.61 7.08
N MET A 8 29.73 -7.72 7.94
CA MET A 8 30.25 -7.50 9.30
C MET A 8 30.07 -8.71 10.20
N SER A 9 29.02 -9.51 10.01
CA SER A 9 28.86 -10.77 10.73
C SER A 9 29.83 -11.84 10.21
N MET A 10 30.20 -11.78 8.93
CA MET A 10 31.15 -12.73 8.32
C MET A 10 32.62 -12.41 8.64
N LEU A 11 32.96 -11.14 8.93
CA LEU A 11 34.22 -10.74 9.53
C LEU A 11 33.98 -10.53 11.02
N PRO A 12 34.03 -11.58 11.87
CA PRO A 12 33.45 -11.56 13.21
C PRO A 12 34.13 -10.53 14.12
N LEU A 13 33.58 -9.31 14.10
CA LEU A 13 34.02 -8.18 14.92
C LEU A 13 33.84 -8.55 16.39
N GLU A 14 34.81 -8.23 17.23
CA GLU A 14 34.73 -8.54 18.66
C GLU A 14 33.48 -7.90 19.30
N SER A 15 33.09 -6.71 18.85
CA SER A 15 31.86 -6.03 19.30
C SER A 15 30.59 -6.87 19.04
N PHE A 16 30.55 -7.68 17.97
CA PHE A 16 29.40 -8.52 17.66
C PHE A 16 29.40 -9.83 18.47
N LYS A 17 30.56 -10.30 18.93
CA LYS A 17 30.66 -11.51 19.75
C LYS A 17 30.12 -11.35 21.16
N TYR A 18 30.13 -10.11 21.68
CA TYR A 18 29.67 -9.78 23.04
C TYR A 18 28.36 -8.97 23.06
N GLY A 19 27.81 -8.62 21.89
CA GLY A 19 26.63 -7.77 21.74
C GLY A 19 25.28 -8.51 21.76
N GLY A 20 25.24 -9.72 22.32
CA GLY A 20 24.06 -10.59 22.33
C GLY A 20 22.97 -10.24 23.35
N LEU A 21 21.88 -11.00 23.30
CA LEU A 21 20.75 -10.92 24.25
C LEU A 21 20.79 -12.08 25.26
N TRP A 22 19.74 -12.21 26.07
CA TRP A 22 19.64 -13.21 27.15
C TRP A 22 19.79 -14.68 26.69
N TRP A 23 19.50 -15.02 25.44
CA TRP A 23 19.54 -16.41 24.92
C TRP A 23 20.60 -16.67 23.82
N PHE A 24 21.40 -15.66 23.44
CA PHE A 24 22.55 -15.80 22.53
C PHE A 24 23.53 -14.68 22.82
N THR A 25 24.81 -14.98 22.97
CA THR A 25 25.86 -13.98 23.26
C THR A 25 26.51 -13.44 21.98
N ASP A 26 26.71 -14.31 20.99
CA ASP A 26 27.34 -13.97 19.72
C ASP A 26 26.29 -13.72 18.63
N ILE A 27 26.24 -12.49 18.11
CA ILE A 27 25.26 -12.10 17.09
C ILE A 27 25.73 -12.45 15.66
N THR A 28 26.99 -12.87 15.50
CA THR A 28 27.56 -13.29 14.20
C THR A 28 27.14 -14.70 13.82
N MET A 29 26.77 -15.52 14.80
CA MET A 29 26.30 -16.89 14.60
C MET A 29 24.80 -16.93 14.30
N ARG A 30 24.35 -18.08 13.81
CA ARG A 30 22.92 -18.39 13.70
C ARG A 30 22.30 -18.58 15.08
N ASP A 31 21.03 -18.21 15.23
CA ASP A 31 20.30 -18.42 16.48
C ASP A 31 20.18 -19.92 16.78
N PRO A 32 20.75 -20.41 17.90
CA PRO A 32 20.68 -21.83 18.27
C PRO A 32 19.27 -22.28 18.65
N TYR A 33 18.39 -21.36 19.08
CA TYR A 33 17.03 -21.67 19.55
C TYR A 33 15.92 -21.30 18.54
N PHE A 34 16.29 -20.74 17.38
CA PHE A 34 15.36 -20.26 16.35
C PHE A 34 14.31 -19.22 16.82
N ILE A 35 14.48 -18.66 18.01
CA ILE A 35 13.56 -17.68 18.61
C ILE A 35 13.52 -16.39 17.76
N LEU A 36 14.68 -15.86 17.39
CA LEU A 36 14.82 -14.64 16.59
C LEU A 36 14.18 -14.78 15.20
N PRO A 37 14.51 -15.80 14.37
CA PRO A 37 13.86 -16.03 13.09
C PRO A 37 12.33 -16.12 13.20
N ILE A 38 11.82 -16.83 14.21
CA ILE A 38 10.38 -16.98 14.44
C ILE A 38 9.74 -15.63 14.78
N VAL A 39 10.33 -14.87 15.71
CA VAL A 39 9.85 -13.53 16.08
C VAL A 39 9.89 -12.59 14.87
N THR A 40 10.94 -12.63 14.06
CA THR A 40 11.05 -11.82 12.85
C THR A 40 9.97 -12.14 11.83
N VAL A 41 9.65 -13.42 11.63
CA VAL A 41 8.58 -13.85 10.71
C VAL A 41 7.20 -13.46 11.23
N ILE A 42 6.94 -13.64 12.52
CA ILE A 42 5.68 -13.23 13.14
C ILE A 42 5.50 -11.72 13.02
N THR A 43 6.52 -10.94 13.40
CA THR A 43 6.47 -9.47 13.32
C THR A 43 6.34 -9.00 11.88
N LEU A 44 7.02 -9.61 10.91
CA LEU A 44 6.85 -9.32 9.49
C LEU A 44 5.41 -9.56 9.03
N GLY A 45 4.83 -10.71 9.41
CA GLY A 45 3.43 -11.03 9.11
C GLY A 45 2.47 -9.98 9.66
N VAL A 46 2.66 -9.57 10.91
CA VAL A 46 1.85 -8.50 11.53
C VAL A 46 2.06 -7.18 10.79
N THR A 47 3.31 -6.76 10.54
CA THR A 47 3.60 -5.53 9.79
C THR A 47 2.92 -5.49 8.44
N LEU A 48 2.99 -6.58 7.67
CA LEU A 48 2.34 -6.66 6.36
C LEU A 48 0.80 -6.56 6.48
N GLN A 49 0.19 -7.22 7.47
CA GLN A 49 -1.27 -7.12 7.68
C GLN A 49 -1.70 -5.69 8.05
N PHE A 50 -0.89 -4.99 8.84
CA PHE A 50 -1.19 -3.61 9.27
C PHE A 50 -0.82 -2.56 8.22
N SER A 51 0.18 -2.83 7.39
CA SER A 51 0.63 -1.94 6.31
C SER A 51 -0.27 -2.00 5.09
N VAL A 52 -1.02 -3.07 4.93
CA VAL A 52 -1.86 -3.30 3.76
C VAL A 52 -3.27 -2.78 4.00
N ASP A 53 -3.68 -1.81 3.19
CA ASP A 53 -5.08 -1.40 3.12
C ASP A 53 -5.90 -2.50 2.43
N THR A 54 -6.58 -3.32 3.22
CA THR A 54 -7.47 -4.40 2.74
C THR A 54 -8.48 -3.91 1.69
N ASN A 55 -8.87 -2.63 1.76
CA ASN A 55 -9.78 -1.96 0.83
C ASN A 55 -9.19 -1.83 -0.59
N LYS A 56 -7.88 -1.54 -0.71
CA LYS A 56 -7.21 -1.42 -2.01
C LYS A 56 -7.17 -2.75 -2.76
N PHE A 57 -7.05 -3.86 -2.03
CA PHE A 57 -7.04 -5.19 -2.65
C PHE A 57 -8.42 -5.69 -3.05
N ASN A 58 -9.48 -5.26 -2.37
CA ASN A 58 -10.85 -5.55 -2.82
C ASN A 58 -11.17 -4.83 -4.14
N ALA A 59 -10.61 -3.64 -4.35
CA ALA A 59 -10.79 -2.87 -5.58
C ALA A 59 -10.06 -3.46 -6.80
N ALA A 60 -8.98 -4.23 -6.59
CA ALA A 60 -8.15 -4.80 -7.66
C ALA A 60 -8.77 -6.03 -8.38
N GLY A 61 -10.05 -6.34 -8.13
CA GLY A 61 -10.79 -7.45 -8.73
C GLY A 61 -10.90 -8.66 -7.81
N ALA A 62 -12.07 -9.30 -7.82
CA ALA A 62 -12.46 -10.33 -6.85
C ALA A 62 -11.54 -11.57 -6.79
N GLY A 63 -10.85 -11.90 -7.89
CA GLY A 63 -9.86 -12.99 -7.95
C GLY A 63 -8.46 -12.56 -7.52
N PHE A 64 -7.93 -11.50 -8.12
CA PHE A 64 -6.57 -11.00 -7.87
C PHE A 64 -6.39 -10.49 -6.43
N GLY A 65 -7.40 -9.82 -5.87
CA GLY A 65 -7.39 -9.36 -4.48
C GLY A 65 -7.32 -10.51 -3.45
N LYS A 66 -7.99 -11.64 -3.72
CA LYS A 66 -7.90 -12.83 -2.85
C LYS A 66 -6.52 -13.48 -2.92
N PHE A 67 -5.95 -13.60 -4.12
CA PHE A 67 -4.60 -14.11 -4.31
C PHE A 67 -3.57 -13.26 -3.57
N LEU A 68 -3.66 -11.94 -3.66
CA LEU A 68 -2.71 -11.03 -3.01
C LEU A 68 -2.79 -11.10 -1.47
N LYS A 69 -4.01 -11.18 -0.93
CA LYS A 69 -4.24 -11.40 0.52
C LYS A 69 -3.68 -12.75 0.99
N PHE A 70 -3.86 -13.80 0.19
CA PHE A 70 -3.29 -15.11 0.47
C PHE A 70 -1.76 -15.07 0.44
N GLY A 71 -1.18 -14.42 -0.58
CA GLY A 71 0.26 -14.21 -0.70
C GLY A 71 0.86 -13.52 0.53
N ILE A 72 0.23 -12.45 1.02
CA ILE A 72 0.70 -11.75 2.23
C ILE A 72 0.66 -12.60 3.51
N ARG A 73 -0.29 -13.54 3.62
CA ARG A 73 -0.35 -14.47 4.76
C ARG A 73 0.70 -15.57 4.67
N VAL A 74 0.99 -16.04 3.46
CA VAL A 74 1.91 -17.16 3.21
C VAL A 74 3.36 -16.70 3.13
N LEU A 75 3.61 -15.48 2.66
CA LEU A 75 4.94 -14.92 2.45
C LEU A 75 5.85 -15.01 3.69
N PRO A 76 5.41 -14.66 4.92
CA PRO A 76 6.26 -14.78 6.11
C PRO A 76 6.66 -16.23 6.40
N VAL A 77 5.74 -17.18 6.18
CA VAL A 77 5.98 -18.61 6.41
C VAL A 77 7.00 -19.16 5.41
N VAL A 78 6.88 -18.76 4.14
CA VAL A 78 7.84 -19.14 3.08
C VAL A 78 9.22 -18.52 3.33
N MET A 79 9.28 -17.34 3.93
CA MET A 79 10.54 -16.67 4.27
C MET A 79 11.26 -17.30 5.48
N LEU A 80 10.58 -18.05 6.34
CA LEU A 80 11.17 -18.66 7.54
C LEU A 80 12.41 -19.52 7.27
N PRO A 81 12.40 -20.54 6.37
CA PRO A 81 13.59 -21.36 6.10
C PRO A 81 14.76 -20.55 5.54
N PHE A 82 14.47 -19.45 4.84
CA PHE A 82 15.51 -18.55 4.35
C PHE A 82 16.13 -17.78 5.52
N ILE A 83 15.31 -17.15 6.37
CA ILE A 83 15.73 -16.33 7.52
C ILE A 83 16.54 -17.15 8.53
N VAL A 84 16.14 -18.40 8.78
CA VAL A 84 16.83 -19.29 9.71
C VAL A 84 18.30 -19.49 9.35
N ASN A 85 18.67 -19.38 8.07
CA ASN A 85 20.06 -19.56 7.66
C ASN A 85 20.96 -18.34 7.92
N PHE A 86 20.39 -17.18 8.26
CA PHE A 86 21.13 -15.93 8.46
C PHE A 86 21.69 -15.78 9.88
N PRO A 87 22.74 -14.96 10.04
CA PRO A 87 23.27 -14.59 11.36
C PRO A 87 22.25 -13.79 12.17
N CYS A 88 22.33 -13.86 13.50
CA CYS A 88 21.41 -13.19 14.42
C CYS A 88 21.36 -11.68 14.20
N ALA A 89 22.48 -11.03 13.85
CA ALA A 89 22.55 -9.60 13.57
C ALA A 89 21.54 -9.14 12.49
N VAL A 90 21.36 -9.96 11.44
CA VAL A 90 20.39 -9.67 10.37
C VAL A 90 18.96 -9.87 10.86
N CYS A 91 18.72 -10.91 11.67
CA CYS A 91 17.41 -11.17 12.27
C CYS A 91 16.98 -10.04 13.21
N ILE A 92 17.89 -9.56 14.06
CA ILE A 92 17.66 -8.43 14.99
C ILE A 92 17.33 -7.16 14.19
N TYR A 93 18.09 -6.87 13.14
CA TYR A 93 17.81 -5.73 12.27
C TYR A 93 16.40 -5.79 11.68
N TRP A 94 15.99 -6.94 11.15
CA TRP A 94 14.65 -7.10 10.61
C TRP A 94 13.56 -7.02 11.68
N ALA A 95 13.76 -7.67 12.83
CA ALA A 95 12.83 -7.58 13.96
C ALA A 95 12.63 -6.12 14.39
N SER A 96 13.72 -5.38 14.64
CA SER A 96 13.67 -3.97 15.06
C SER A 96 13.00 -3.08 14.01
N THR A 97 13.29 -3.29 12.72
CA THR A 97 12.64 -2.56 11.63
C THR A 97 11.12 -2.80 11.62
N ASN A 98 10.70 -4.06 11.80
CA ASN A 98 9.29 -4.41 11.87
C ASN A 98 8.62 -3.79 13.11
N PHE A 99 9.26 -3.82 14.27
CA PHE A 99 8.75 -3.18 15.49
C PHE A 99 8.58 -1.67 15.34
N ILE A 100 9.58 -0.98 14.79
CA ILE A 100 9.50 0.47 14.54
C ILE A 100 8.37 0.77 13.55
N SER A 101 8.26 -0.03 12.48
CA SER A 101 7.19 0.13 11.49
C SER A 101 5.80 -0.06 12.09
N LEU A 102 5.63 -1.06 12.96
CA LEU A 102 4.38 -1.26 13.69
C LEU A 102 4.10 -0.11 14.65
N GLY A 103 5.11 0.35 15.38
CA GLY A 103 5.02 1.52 16.26
C GLY A 103 4.53 2.75 15.50
N GLN A 104 5.11 3.03 14.33
CA GLN A 104 4.68 4.09 13.42
C GLN A 104 3.20 3.92 13.04
N VAL A 105 2.80 2.75 12.55
CA VAL A 105 1.44 2.52 12.06
C VAL A 105 0.41 2.64 13.20
N LEU A 106 0.73 2.12 14.38
CA LEU A 106 -0.11 2.23 15.56
C LEU A 106 -0.19 3.68 16.07
N PHE A 107 0.94 4.39 16.10
CA PHE A 107 0.99 5.79 16.49
C PHE A 107 0.07 6.65 15.61
N PHE A 108 0.14 6.48 14.28
CA PHE A 108 -0.76 7.16 13.35
C PHE A 108 -2.19 6.61 13.35
N LYS A 109 -2.50 5.47 13.98
CA LYS A 109 -3.89 5.01 14.15
C LYS A 109 -4.59 5.69 15.34
N ILE A 110 -3.86 6.32 16.24
CA ILE A 110 -4.44 7.01 17.39
C ILE A 110 -5.21 8.26 16.90
N PRO A 111 -6.52 8.40 17.20
CA PRO A 111 -7.34 9.50 16.70
C PRO A 111 -6.85 10.88 17.20
N SER A 112 -6.30 10.96 18.41
CA SER A 112 -5.72 12.19 18.96
C SER A 112 -4.49 12.65 18.17
N VAL A 113 -3.62 11.73 17.76
CA VAL A 113 -2.45 12.01 16.93
C VAL A 113 -2.90 12.46 15.54
N ARG A 114 -3.88 11.77 14.95
CA ARG A 114 -4.46 12.18 13.65
C ARG A 114 -5.05 13.58 13.69
N LYS A 115 -5.80 13.90 14.73
CA LYS A 115 -6.41 15.22 14.93
C LYS A 115 -5.36 16.31 15.08
N TYR A 116 -4.27 16.03 15.81
CA TYR A 116 -3.15 16.97 15.93
C TYR A 116 -2.48 17.26 14.58
N PHE A 117 -2.33 16.24 13.74
CA PHE A 117 -1.75 16.37 12.40
C PHE A 117 -2.76 16.75 11.29
N ASN A 118 -4.02 17.06 11.63
CA ASN A 118 -5.10 17.33 10.66
C ASN A 118 -5.23 16.25 9.55
N ILE A 119 -5.03 14.98 9.91
CA ILE A 119 -5.20 13.87 8.98
C ILE A 119 -6.68 13.48 8.98
N ASP A 120 -7.35 13.67 7.85
CA ASP A 120 -8.75 13.31 7.66
C ASP A 120 -8.99 11.84 8.03
N VAL A 121 -10.04 11.60 8.80
CA VAL A 121 -10.51 10.24 9.07
C VAL A 121 -11.07 9.72 7.75
N ILE A 122 -10.35 8.81 7.10
CA ILE A 122 -10.91 8.01 6.02
C ILE A 122 -12.11 7.29 6.63
N GLU A 123 -13.32 7.80 6.39
CA GLU A 123 -14.54 7.08 6.70
C GLU A 123 -14.42 5.71 6.05
N LYS A 124 -14.52 4.66 6.88
CA LYS A 124 -14.79 3.34 6.34
C LYS A 124 -16.14 3.45 5.67
N VAL A 125 -16.16 3.61 4.35
CA VAL A 125 -17.34 3.31 3.55
C VAL A 125 -17.77 1.92 3.99
N GLU A 126 -18.92 1.84 4.65
CA GLU A 126 -19.48 0.61 5.16
C GLU A 126 -19.77 -0.28 3.95
N GLN A 127 -18.79 -1.10 3.58
CA GLN A 127 -19.04 -2.21 2.67
C GLN A 127 -19.92 -3.18 3.45
N SER A 128 -21.22 -3.04 3.23
CA SER A 128 -22.27 -3.94 3.68
C SER A 128 -21.77 -5.37 3.63
N GLN A 129 -21.62 -5.95 4.83
CA GLN A 129 -21.76 -7.36 5.15
C GLN A 129 -21.48 -8.38 4.04
N LYS A 130 -20.41 -9.15 4.24
CA LYS A 130 -20.31 -10.59 3.90
C LYS A 130 -21.07 -11.05 2.64
N VAL A 131 -20.43 -11.02 1.47
CA VAL A 131 -20.84 -11.89 0.36
C VAL A 131 -19.82 -13.03 0.24
N TYR A 132 -20.08 -14.10 1.00
CA TYR A 132 -19.59 -15.43 0.65
C TYR A 132 -20.24 -15.83 -0.68
N ALA A 133 -19.47 -16.49 -1.52
CA ALA A 133 -19.74 -16.68 -2.94
C ALA A 133 -21.02 -17.48 -3.21
N GLU A 134 -21.98 -16.90 -3.95
CA GLU A 134 -22.98 -17.70 -4.69
C GLU A 134 -23.72 -17.00 -5.84
N ASN A 135 -23.39 -15.76 -6.25
CA ASN A 135 -24.22 -15.06 -7.24
C ASN A 135 -23.43 -14.55 -8.45
N VAL A 136 -23.65 -15.19 -9.62
CA VAL A 136 -23.14 -14.82 -10.96
C VAL A 136 -23.44 -13.35 -11.32
N GLY A 137 -24.46 -12.75 -10.69
CA GLY A 137 -24.80 -11.33 -10.83
C GLY A 137 -23.74 -10.35 -10.33
N GLU A 138 -22.94 -10.70 -9.31
CA GLU A 138 -21.88 -9.81 -8.80
C GLU A 138 -20.62 -9.80 -9.68
N LEU A 139 -20.34 -10.91 -10.37
CA LEU A 139 -19.32 -10.93 -11.40
C LEU A 139 -19.69 -9.97 -12.53
N LYS A 140 -20.94 -10.02 -13.00
CA LYS A 140 -21.45 -9.10 -14.04
C LYS A 140 -21.34 -7.63 -13.60
N LYS A 141 -21.59 -7.31 -12.33
CA LYS A 141 -21.41 -5.97 -11.75
C LYS A 141 -19.93 -5.57 -11.71
N SER A 142 -19.03 -6.46 -11.30
CA SER A 142 -17.59 -6.19 -11.25
C SER A 142 -17.00 -5.92 -12.65
N TRP A 143 -17.48 -6.64 -13.67
CA TRP A 143 -17.10 -6.38 -15.07
C TRP A 143 -17.61 -5.03 -15.58
N LYS A 144 -18.86 -4.65 -15.25
CA LYS A 144 -19.39 -3.31 -15.57
C LYS A 144 -18.62 -2.20 -14.87
N ASN A 145 -18.24 -2.38 -13.60
CA ASN A 145 -17.46 -1.39 -12.85
C ASN A 145 -16.05 -1.22 -13.46
N ALA A 146 -15.41 -2.32 -13.87
CA ALA A 146 -14.13 -2.26 -14.58
C ALA A 146 -14.23 -1.56 -15.94
N GLN A 147 -15.35 -1.69 -16.65
CA GLN A 147 -15.62 -0.94 -17.88
C GLN A 147 -15.77 0.56 -17.61
N ILE A 148 -16.51 0.94 -16.56
CA ILE A 148 -16.66 2.34 -16.16
C ILE A 148 -15.30 2.96 -15.83
N ILE A 149 -14.44 2.26 -15.07
CA ILE A 149 -13.09 2.74 -14.73
C ILE A 149 -12.23 2.93 -15.98
N LYS A 150 -12.24 1.97 -16.91
CA LYS A 150 -11.51 2.10 -18.18
C LYS A 150 -12.03 3.28 -19.01
N GLU A 151 -13.33 3.54 -18.96
CA GLU A 151 -13.93 4.66 -19.68
C GLU A 151 -13.54 6.00 -19.03
N ILE A 152 -13.56 6.09 -17.70
CA ILE A 152 -13.06 7.26 -16.96
C ILE A 152 -11.58 7.52 -17.29
N GLU A 153 -10.73 6.48 -17.32
CA GLU A 153 -9.32 6.62 -17.68
C GLU A 153 -9.14 7.16 -19.11
N LYS A 154 -9.99 6.73 -20.06
CA LYS A 154 -9.98 7.31 -21.42
C LYS A 154 -10.41 8.77 -21.41
N MET A 155 -11.40 9.14 -20.60
CA MET A 155 -11.86 10.54 -20.48
C MET A 155 -10.77 11.43 -19.89
N GLU A 156 -10.12 11.01 -18.81
CA GLU A 156 -8.92 11.68 -18.28
C GLU A 156 -7.82 11.75 -19.33
N ARG A 157 -7.71 10.71 -20.17
CA ARG A 157 -6.77 10.72 -21.28
C ARG A 157 -7.11 11.77 -22.35
N LEU A 158 -8.38 11.94 -22.68
CA LEU A 158 -8.78 12.96 -23.66
C LEU A 158 -8.66 14.36 -23.08
N ASP A 159 -9.03 14.54 -21.81
CA ASP A 159 -9.02 15.84 -21.15
C ASP A 159 -7.59 16.40 -21.01
N HIS A 160 -6.60 15.58 -20.63
CA HIS A 160 -5.22 16.08 -20.60
C HIS A 160 -4.67 16.43 -21.99
N MET A 161 -5.11 15.73 -23.04
CA MET A 161 -4.74 16.08 -24.41
C MET A 161 -5.41 17.38 -24.85
N ASN A 162 -6.70 17.55 -24.57
CA ASN A 162 -7.45 18.78 -24.85
C ASN A 162 -6.88 19.98 -24.07
N PHE A 163 -6.45 19.80 -22.83
CA PHE A 163 -5.81 20.84 -22.02
C PHE A 163 -4.46 21.27 -22.62
N ARG A 164 -3.62 20.31 -23.04
CA ARG A 164 -2.36 20.62 -23.73
C ARG A 164 -2.59 21.28 -25.08
N GLN A 165 -3.59 20.81 -25.82
CA GLN A 165 -3.92 21.34 -27.13
C GLN A 165 -4.48 22.76 -27.02
N SER A 166 -5.31 23.05 -26.02
CA SER A 166 -5.85 24.40 -25.77
C SER A 166 -4.78 25.40 -25.31
N ASN A 167 -3.77 24.97 -24.55
CA ASN A 167 -2.60 25.82 -24.25
C ASN A 167 -1.76 26.15 -25.49
N ASN A 168 -1.69 25.24 -26.46
CA ASN A 168 -0.94 25.45 -27.71
C ASN A 168 -1.81 26.02 -28.84
N ALA A 169 -3.13 26.04 -28.69
CA ALA A 169 -4.07 26.55 -29.67
C ALA A 169 -4.13 28.08 -29.60
N LEU A 170 -4.35 28.70 -30.75
CA LEU A 170 -4.58 30.15 -30.81
C LEU A 170 -5.85 30.48 -30.02
N PRO A 171 -5.87 31.58 -29.24
CA PRO A 171 -7.05 32.01 -28.50
C PRO A 171 -8.26 32.12 -29.43
N VAL A 172 -9.33 31.37 -29.13
CA VAL A 172 -10.59 31.48 -29.87
C VAL A 172 -11.21 32.84 -29.55
N LYS A 173 -11.60 33.59 -30.59
CA LYS A 173 -12.27 34.89 -30.41
C LYS A 173 -13.61 34.66 -29.71
N THR A 174 -13.71 35.07 -28.45
CA THR A 174 -14.97 35.09 -27.71
C THR A 174 -15.63 36.46 -27.86
N PHE A 175 -16.94 36.48 -28.09
CA PHE A 175 -17.72 37.73 -28.17
C PHE A 175 -18.35 38.02 -26.80
N LYS A 176 -18.43 39.31 -26.43
CA LYS A 176 -19.03 39.74 -25.15
C LYS A 176 -20.54 39.49 -25.09
N TYR A 177 -21.18 39.43 -26.25
CA TYR A 177 -22.60 39.17 -26.41
C TYR A 177 -22.79 37.96 -27.34
N ASN A 178 -23.88 37.21 -27.14
CA ASN A 178 -24.15 36.02 -27.94
C ASN A 178 -24.48 36.43 -29.39
N PRO A 179 -23.61 36.11 -30.37
CA PRO A 179 -23.75 36.56 -31.76
C PRO A 179 -24.95 35.93 -32.48
N GLU A 180 -25.56 34.86 -31.93
CA GLU A 180 -26.72 34.21 -32.52
C GLU A 180 -28.05 34.94 -32.23
N VAL A 181 -28.07 35.87 -31.28
CA VAL A 181 -29.31 36.51 -30.77
C VAL A 181 -29.58 37.88 -31.40
N GLU A 182 -28.62 38.50 -32.09
CA GLU A 182 -28.79 39.83 -32.71
C GLU A 182 -29.63 39.83 -34.00
N GLY A 183 -30.10 38.66 -34.46
CA GLY A 183 -30.95 38.54 -35.66
C GLY A 183 -32.47 38.50 -35.42
N GLY A 184 -32.95 38.59 -34.17
CA GLY A 184 -34.30 38.08 -33.85
C GLY A 184 -35.19 38.88 -32.90
N LEU A 185 -34.84 40.12 -32.52
CA LEU A 185 -35.77 40.97 -31.75
C LEU A 185 -36.32 42.08 -32.66
N LYS A 186 -37.30 41.72 -33.49
CA LYS A 186 -38.28 42.71 -33.94
C LYS A 186 -39.00 43.22 -32.69
N LYS A 187 -38.81 44.50 -32.38
CA LYS A 187 -39.73 45.28 -31.56
C LYS A 187 -41.05 45.32 -32.31
N ASP A 188 -42.05 44.61 -31.81
CA ASP A 188 -43.44 44.93 -32.09
C ASP A 188 -43.85 46.07 -31.14
N ASP A 189 -44.62 47.00 -31.70
CA ASP A 189 -45.05 48.30 -31.14
C ASP A 189 -45.80 48.24 -29.79
#